data_AF-A0A1W1VMM9-F1
#
_entry.id   AF-A0A1W1VMM9-F1
#
_cell.length_a   1.000
_cell.length_b   1.000
_cell.length_c   1.000
_cell.angle_alpha   90.00
_cell.angle_beta   90.00
_cell.angle_gamma   90.00
#
_symmetry.space_group_name_H-M   'P 1'
#
loop_
_entity.id
_entity.type
_entity.pdbx_description
1 polymer ?
#
loop_
_entity_poly.entity_id
_entity_poly.type
_entity_poly.pdbx_seq_one_letter_code
_entity_poly.pdbx_strand_id
1 'polypeptide(L)' 'MRNGELVNLLRLGGIASIVGSIAIWASQGGQGSTAEERAHGERFGIFVGLWAPTFFILANHFNQQD' A
#
# COMPACT_ATOMS: atom_id res chain seq x y z
N MET A 1 14.32 15.45 8.83
CA MET A 1 12.87 15.68 8.61
C MET A 1 12.24 16.02 9.95
N ARG A 2 11.27 16.93 10.00
CA ARG A 2 10.46 17.16 11.21
C ARG A 2 9.49 15.98 11.40
N ASN A 3 9.26 15.56 12.63
CA ASN A 3 8.45 14.37 12.94
C ASN A 3 7.03 14.46 12.33
N GLY A 4 6.39 15.64 12.36
CA GLY A 4 5.12 15.86 11.65
C GLY A 4 5.16 15.65 10.12
N GLU A 5 6.27 15.95 9.45
CA GLU A 5 6.43 15.68 8.01
C GLU A 5 6.53 14.18 7.74
N LEU A 6 7.27 13.45 8.60
CA LEU A 6 7.39 12.00 8.52
C LEU A 6 6.02 11.33 8.71
N VAL A 7 5.26 11.75 9.72
CA VAL A 7 3.91 11.24 9.99
C VAL A 7 2.98 11.44 8.78
N ASN A 8 3.02 12.62 8.15
CA ASN A 8 2.21 12.89 6.97
C ASN A 8 2.62 12.01 5.79
N LEU A 9 3.92 11.82 5.54
CA LEU A 9 4.40 10.92 4.51
C LEU A 9 3.98 9.48 4.74
N LEU A 10 4.04 8.99 5.99
CA LEU A 10 3.60 7.63 6.33
C LEU A 10 2.08 7.48 6.13
N ARG A 11 1.27 8.45 6.54
CA ARG A 11 -0.18 8.44 6.29
C ARG A 11 -0.50 8.40 4.79
N LEU A 12 0.17 9.25 4.01
CA LEU A 12 0.04 9.26 2.55
C LEU A 12 0.50 7.94 1.93
N GLY A 13 1.60 7.36 2.42
CA GLY A 13 2.09 6.04 2.01
C GLY A 13 1.08 4.93 2.28
N GLY A 14 0.39 4.98 3.42
CA GLY A 14 -0.69 4.05 3.74
C GLY A 14 -1.87 4.14 2.77
N ILE A 15 -2.34 5.36 2.48
CA ILE A 15 -3.41 5.58 1.49
C ILE A 15 -2.95 5.16 0.09
N ALA A 16 -1.73 5.54 -0.31
CA ALA A 16 -1.16 5.19 -1.61
C ALA A 16 -1.01 3.67 -1.78
N SER A 17 -0.67 2.93 -0.72
CA SER A 17 -0.60 1.47 -0.72
C SER A 17 -1.98 0.84 -1.01
N ILE A 18 -3.06 1.36 -0.40
CA ILE A 18 -4.43 0.89 -0.67
C ILE A 18 -4.80 1.15 -2.13
N VAL A 19 -4.63 2.38 -2.60
CA VAL A 19 -4.98 2.77 -3.99
C VAL A 19 -4.13 1.98 -4.99
N GLY A 20 -2.83 1.83 -4.73
CA GLY A 20 -1.91 1.06 -5.56
C GLY A 20 -2.29 -0.42 -5.63
N SER A 21 -2.67 -1.04 -4.51
CA SER A 21 -3.16 -2.42 -4.47
C SER A 21 -4.38 -2.63 -5.38
N ILE A 22 -5.37 -1.75 -5.27
CA ILE A 22 -6.59 -1.78 -6.10
C ILE A 22 -6.23 -1.59 -7.58
N ALA A 23 -5.36 -0.63 -7.89
CA ALA A 23 -4.93 -0.35 -9.26
C ALA A 23 -4.19 -1.53 -9.89
N ILE A 24 -3.31 -2.20 -9.14
CA ILE A 24 -2.60 -3.41 -9.60
C ILE A 24 -3.60 -4.53 -9.87
N TRP A 25 -4.53 -4.78 -8.94
CA TRP A 25 -5.55 -5.80 -9.16
C TRP A 25 -6.40 -5.48 -10.40
N ALA A 26 -6.88 -4.24 -10.54
CA ALA A 26 -7.74 -3.83 -11.64
C ALA A 26 -7.04 -3.78 -13.01
N SER A 27 -5.70 -3.70 -13.06
CA SER A 27 -4.94 -3.63 -14.32
C SER A 27 -4.25 -4.93 -14.70
N GLN A 28 -3.80 -5.73 -13.72
CA GLN A 28 -3.05 -6.96 -13.94
C GLN A 28 -3.81 -8.18 -13.46
N GLY A 29 -4.34 -8.13 -12.22
CA GLY A 29 -5.06 -9.23 -11.61
C GLY A 29 -6.36 -9.60 -12.32
N GLY A 30 -7.16 -8.61 -12.73
CA GLY A 30 -8.43 -8.80 -13.43
C GLY A 30 -8.31 -8.93 -14.95
N GLN A 31 -7.22 -8.42 -15.54
CA GLN A 31 -7.09 -8.20 -16.98
C GLN A 31 -6.01 -9.07 -17.66
N GLY A 32 -5.24 -9.87 -16.92
CA GLY A 32 -4.25 -10.78 -17.51
C GLY A 32 -4.85 -11.70 -18.57
N SER A 33 -4.09 -12.07 -19.60
CA SER A 33 -4.58 -12.93 -20.69
C SER A 33 -4.61 -14.39 -20.26
N THR A 34 -3.62 -14.81 -19.48
CA THR A 34 -3.50 -16.16 -18.92
C THR A 34 -3.97 -16.23 -17.46
N ALA A 35 -4.15 -17.45 -16.94
CA ALA A 35 -4.47 -17.63 -15.52
C ALA A 35 -3.28 -17.26 -14.64
N GLU A 36 -2.07 -17.55 -15.10
CA GLU A 36 -0.81 -17.26 -14.43
C GLU A 36 -0.58 -15.75 -14.28
N GLU A 37 -0.84 -14.97 -15.34
CA GLU A 37 -0.72 -13.50 -15.31
C GLU A 37 -1.69 -12.88 -14.30
N ARG A 38 -2.96 -13.33 -14.31
CA ARG A 38 -3.97 -12.88 -13.34
C ARG A 38 -3.55 -13.21 -11.91
N ALA A 39 -3.18 -14.46 -11.66
CA ALA A 39 -2.75 -14.90 -10.32
C ALA A 39 -1.51 -14.12 -9.82
N HIS A 40 -0.57 -13.78 -10.71
CA HIS A 40 0.57 -12.94 -10.35
C HIS A 40 0.12 -11.52 -9.95
N GLY A 41 -0.72 -10.88 -10.76
CA GLY A 41 -1.26 -9.54 -10.49
C GLY A 41 -2.07 -9.48 -9.19
N GLU A 42 -2.91 -10.48 -8.92
CA GLU A 42 -3.66 -10.58 -7.67
C GLU A 42 -2.75 -10.68 -6.45
N ARG A 43 -1.74 -11.56 -6.49
CA ARG A 43 -0.77 -11.74 -5.40
C ARG A 43 0.05 -10.48 -5.16
N PHE A 44 0.49 -9.82 -6.23
CA PHE A 44 1.25 -8.58 -6.12
C PHE A 44 0.38 -7.45 -5.54
N GLY A 45 -0.87 -7.33 -5.98
CA GLY A 45 -1.84 -6.39 -5.41
C GLY A 45 -2.03 -6.60 -3.91
N ILE A 46 -2.24 -7.84 -3.46
CA ILE A 46 -2.36 -8.17 -2.03
C ILE A 46 -1.09 -7.78 -1.28
N PHE A 47 0.09 -8.12 -1.79
CA PHE A 47 1.36 -7.80 -1.15
C PHE A 47 1.56 -6.29 -0.95
N VAL A 48 1.25 -5.48 -1.97
CA VAL A 48 1.30 -4.01 -1.87
C VAL A 48 0.27 -3.50 -0.86
N GLY A 49 -0.93 -4.06 -0.83
CA GLY A 49 -1.99 -3.68 0.11
C GLY A 49 -1.64 -3.94 1.59
N LEU A 50 -0.83 -4.97 1.86
CA LEU A 50 -0.35 -5.29 3.20
C LEU A 50 0.63 -4.25 3.78
N TRP A 51 1.16 -3.33 2.98
CA TRP A 51 2.02 -2.25 3.47
C TRP A 51 1.24 -1.13 4.19
N ALA A 52 -0.04 -0.94 3.86
CA ALA A 52 -0.90 0.07 4.46
C ALA A 52 -0.93 0.03 6.01
N PRO A 53 -1.20 -1.12 6.67
CA PRO A 53 -1.17 -1.19 8.13
C PRO A 53 0.21 -0.85 8.70
N THR A 54 1.30 -1.28 8.07
CA THR A 54 2.67 -0.95 8.50
C THR A 54 2.89 0.56 8.50
N PHE A 55 2.53 1.25 7.41
CA PHE A 55 2.64 2.70 7.32
C PHE A 55 1.81 3.43 8.37
N PHE A 56 0.55 3.02 8.59
CA PHE A 56 -0.30 3.67 9.59
C PHE A 56 0.16 3.40 11.03
N ILE A 57 0.65 2.19 11.34
CA ILE A 57 1.21 1.86 12.67
C ILE A 57 2.44 2.72 12.95
N LEU A 58 3.36 2.84 11.99
CA LEU A 58 4.53 3.70 12.12
C LEU A 58 4.13 5.18 12.26
N ALA A 59 3.18 5.66 11.46
CA ALA A 59 2.68 7.02 11.55
C ALA A 59 2.12 7.31 12.96
N ASN A 60 1.35 6.38 13.51
CA ASN A 60 0.80 6.51 14.85
C ASN A 60 1.90 6.49 15.93
N HIS A 61 2.86 5.58 15.83
CA HIS A 61 3.97 5.48 16.77
C HIS A 61 4.81 6.77 16.83
N PHE A 62 5.12 7.38 15.68
CA PHE A 62 5.88 8.64 15.65
C PHE A 62 5.06 9.86 16.06
N ASN A 63 3.75 9.88 15.78
CA ASN A 63 2.85 10.95 16.23
C ASN A 63 2.67 10.97 17.75
N GLN A 64 2.94 9.86 18.45
CA GLN A 64 2.84 9.78 19.92
C GLN A 64 4.15 10.14 20.65
N GLN A 65 5.25 10.29 19.92
CA GLN A 65 6.57 10.63 20.47
C GLN A 65 6.91 12.13 20.39
N ASP A 66 6.02 12.91 19.78
CA ASP A 66 6.02 14.38 19.77
C ASP A 66 5.13 14.93 20.90
#